data_AF-A0A8T4U7T0-F1
#
_entry.id   AF-A0A8T4U7T0-F1
#
_cell.length_a   1.000
_cell.length_b   1.000
_cell.length_c   1.000
_cell.angle_alpha   90.00
_cell.angle_beta   90.00
_cell.angle_gamma   90.00
#
_symmetry.space_group_name_H-M   'P 1'
#
loop_
_entity.id
_entity.type
_entity.pdbx_description
1 polymer ?
#
loop_
_entity_poly.entity_id
_entity_poly.type
_entity_poly.pdbx_seq_one_letter_code
_entity_poly.pdbx_strand_id
1 'polypeptide(L)'
;MTDVEKSHTTTFLGKLLKFIFGFVIFIVFVLAIVFLIRLYGTGGGAVALEHGSVAAKEFGLPVLKQVGLYDAYLAFFDPTKLWEKEINSDIEKNEYRPEAGVRITKLEPRSSFFEEEKPIVVDAYIDAEAIVNDVEIYFYCKLDDYPAIGKTEYIPAEVSSLNSKNNAAFLKKNQGLERIRATCKFQSGMKIPKDNTLGTPQVVTSKQVEIIARFPFTTLASHKTYMLNKEEYERLISINQNPFEYFKISDPQLNYDRTMKSRTTDGPLQLGISTYQQQPFTEDMAYTIAVGMKDNQGWGIGSMRYLNYLDLKLPDPYFILESDSSYPNKNLMDDTCAFYFTGEIDNMGVSGIRYKVYRLKDEYLSRVNVDCSKDALKDVKDLTTEECIKLYGSQQIFTCDFQIPELPAEEGIFADFFFTEASYIFEVKKSAAINIRKYHDVPTTGPLIT
;
A
#
# COMPACT_ATOMS: atom_id res chain seq x y z
N MET A 1 -27.71 -50.09 58.79
CA MET A 1 -28.44 -48.81 58.87
C MET A 1 -27.41 -47.69 58.68
N THR A 2 -26.80 -47.60 57.50
CA THR A 2 -25.56 -46.83 57.29
C THR A 2 -25.31 -46.38 55.83
N ASP A 3 -26.27 -46.55 54.92
CA ASP A 3 -26.09 -46.16 53.50
C ASP A 3 -27.03 -45.04 53.01
N VAL A 4 -27.96 -44.57 53.84
CA VAL A 4 -28.87 -43.48 53.47
C VAL A 4 -28.28 -42.08 53.81
N GLU A 5 -27.30 -42.01 54.71
CA GLU A 5 -26.76 -40.73 55.20
C GLU A 5 -25.61 -40.14 54.37
N LYS A 6 -24.94 -40.93 53.51
CA LYS A 6 -23.86 -40.43 52.62
C LYS A 6 -24.37 -39.81 51.31
N SER A 7 -25.64 -40.03 50.94
CA SER A 7 -26.23 -39.52 49.69
C SER A 7 -26.62 -38.04 49.78
N HIS A 8 -27.07 -37.57 50.95
CA HIS A 8 -27.52 -36.18 51.14
C HIS A 8 -26.38 -35.17 51.34
N THR A 9 -25.25 -35.61 51.92
CA THR A 9 -24.09 -34.74 52.18
C THR A 9 -23.32 -34.41 50.91
N THR A 10 -23.22 -35.34 49.95
CA THR A 10 -22.57 -35.12 48.65
C THR A 10 -23.36 -34.17 47.73
N THR A 11 -24.70 -34.21 47.78
CA THR A 11 -25.54 -33.27 47.03
C THR A 11 -25.53 -31.86 47.62
N PHE A 12 -25.43 -31.72 48.95
CA PHE A 12 -25.31 -30.41 49.61
C PHE A 12 -23.96 -29.75 49.34
N LEU A 13 -22.86 -30.51 49.45
CA LEU A 13 -21.50 -30.01 49.18
C LEU A 13 -21.34 -29.58 47.71
N GLY A 14 -21.92 -30.35 46.78
CA GLY A 14 -21.91 -30.01 45.35
C GLY A 14 -22.73 -28.75 45.01
N LYS A 15 -23.87 -28.55 45.69
CA LYS A 15 -24.67 -27.31 45.55
C LYS A 15 -23.95 -26.10 46.15
N LEU A 16 -23.29 -26.28 47.30
CA LEU A 16 -22.50 -25.24 47.96
C LEU A 16 -21.29 -24.82 47.11
N LEU A 17 -20.56 -25.76 46.52
CA LEU A 17 -19.45 -25.48 45.61
C LEU A 17 -19.89 -24.72 44.35
N LYS A 18 -21.04 -25.09 43.75
CA LYS A 18 -21.61 -24.37 42.61
C LYS A 18 -22.03 -22.94 42.99
N PHE A 19 -22.59 -22.76 44.19
CA PHE A 19 -22.94 -21.44 44.71
C PHE A 19 -21.71 -20.57 44.95
N ILE A 20 -20.66 -21.13 45.58
CA ILE A 20 -19.38 -20.42 45.80
C ILE A 20 -18.74 -20.06 44.46
N PHE A 21 -18.69 -20.99 43.50
CA PHE A 21 -18.13 -20.73 42.17
C PHE A 21 -18.92 -19.65 41.41
N GLY A 22 -20.26 -19.72 41.46
CA GLY A 22 -21.12 -18.68 40.90
C GLY A 22 -20.92 -17.31 41.57
N PHE A 23 -20.72 -17.28 42.89
CA PHE A 23 -20.44 -16.07 43.64
C PHE A 23 -19.05 -15.49 43.33
N VAL A 24 -18.04 -16.33 43.13
CA VAL A 24 -16.71 -15.91 42.69
C VAL A 24 -16.78 -15.31 41.28
N ILE A 25 -17.49 -15.95 40.34
CA ILE A 25 -17.71 -15.39 38.99
C ILE A 25 -18.45 -14.05 39.08
N PHE A 26 -19.47 -13.95 39.93
CA PHE A 26 -20.20 -12.70 40.16
C PHE A 26 -19.29 -11.60 40.71
N ILE A 27 -18.43 -11.89 41.69
CA ILE A 27 -17.45 -10.93 42.21
C ILE A 27 -16.49 -10.50 41.11
N VAL A 28 -15.95 -11.43 40.32
CA VAL A 28 -15.05 -11.09 39.18
C VAL A 28 -15.78 -10.20 38.18
N PHE A 29 -17.05 -10.48 37.89
CA PHE A 29 -17.87 -9.67 36.98
C PHE A 29 -18.12 -8.26 37.53
N VAL A 30 -18.45 -8.13 38.83
CA VAL A 30 -18.63 -6.82 39.49
C VAL A 30 -17.30 -6.05 39.52
N LEU A 31 -16.18 -6.71 39.84
CA LEU A 31 -14.86 -6.09 39.79
C LEU A 31 -14.49 -5.64 38.37
N ALA A 32 -14.83 -6.42 37.34
CA ALA A 32 -14.64 -6.05 35.94
C ALA A 32 -15.49 -4.83 35.57
N ILE A 33 -16.76 -4.75 36.01
CA ILE A 33 -17.62 -3.58 35.78
C ILE A 33 -17.05 -2.34 36.48
N VAL A 34 -16.67 -2.45 37.76
CA VAL A 34 -16.07 -1.33 38.51
C VAL A 34 -14.75 -0.88 37.86
N PHE A 35 -13.94 -1.82 37.37
CA PHE A 35 -12.73 -1.55 36.62
C PHE A 35 -13.02 -0.83 35.30
N LEU A 36 -14.02 -1.26 34.53
CA LEU A 36 -14.47 -0.60 33.30
C LEU A 36 -15.01 0.81 33.55
N ILE A 37 -15.80 1.01 34.60
CA ILE A 37 -16.31 2.34 35.02
C ILE A 37 -15.14 3.26 35.39
N ARG A 38 -14.15 2.77 36.16
CA ARG A 38 -12.95 3.56 36.48
C ARG A 38 -12.07 3.85 35.26
N LEU A 39 -11.90 2.88 34.36
CA LEU A 39 -11.19 3.07 33.09
C LEU A 39 -11.89 4.14 32.23
N TYR A 40 -13.21 4.15 32.20
CA TYR A 40 -13.98 5.13 31.45
C TYR A 40 -13.88 6.53 32.09
N GLY A 41 -14.06 6.62 33.42
CA GLY A 41 -13.99 7.89 34.15
C GLY A 41 -12.60 8.52 34.27
N THR A 42 -11.53 7.79 33.98
CA THR A 42 -10.14 8.31 33.97
C THR A 42 -9.60 8.60 32.56
N GLY A 43 -10.40 8.33 31.51
CA GLY A 43 -9.95 8.40 30.12
C GLY A 43 -9.07 7.22 29.67
N GLY A 44 -8.74 6.29 30.57
CA GLY A 44 -7.88 5.14 30.29
C GLY A 44 -8.46 4.15 29.26
N GLY A 45 -9.79 4.08 29.14
CA GLY A 45 -10.46 3.29 28.09
C GLY A 45 -10.18 3.81 26.67
N ALA A 46 -10.25 5.13 26.47
CA ALA A 46 -9.89 5.78 25.21
C ALA A 46 -8.41 5.59 24.88
N VAL A 47 -7.54 5.65 25.90
CA VAL A 47 -6.10 5.37 25.75
C VAL A 47 -5.83 3.95 25.26
N ALA A 48 -6.46 2.95 25.88
CA ALA A 48 -6.29 1.55 25.51
C ALA A 48 -6.80 1.25 24.09
N LEU A 49 -7.94 1.84 23.70
CA LEU A 49 -8.49 1.68 22.36
C LEU A 49 -7.60 2.33 21.28
N GLU A 50 -7.03 3.50 21.55
CA GLU A 50 -6.18 4.20 20.58
C GLU A 50 -4.81 3.52 20.41
N HIS A 51 -4.18 3.09 21.50
CA HIS A 51 -2.97 2.27 21.42
C HIS A 51 -3.26 0.92 20.72
N GLY A 52 -4.44 0.34 20.94
CA GLY A 52 -4.89 -0.88 20.28
C GLY A 52 -5.14 -0.70 18.79
N SER A 53 -5.76 0.41 18.36
CA SER A 53 -6.06 0.69 16.95
C SER A 53 -4.79 0.92 16.13
N VAL A 54 -3.81 1.65 16.68
CA VAL A 54 -2.49 1.86 16.07
C VAL A 54 -1.74 0.53 15.96
N ALA A 55 -1.71 -0.27 17.04
CA ALA A 55 -1.06 -1.57 17.02
C ALA A 55 -1.73 -2.57 16.05
N ALA A 56 -3.07 -2.55 15.93
CA ALA A 56 -3.79 -3.38 14.97
C ALA A 56 -3.46 -3.00 13.52
N LYS A 57 -3.33 -1.70 13.22
CA LYS A 57 -2.89 -1.22 11.90
C LYS A 57 -1.44 -1.62 11.59
N GLU A 58 -0.55 -1.53 12.58
CA GLU A 58 0.90 -1.79 12.40
C GLU A 58 1.27 -3.29 12.39
N PHE A 59 0.59 -4.12 13.20
CA PHE A 59 0.94 -5.54 13.38
C PHE A 59 -0.11 -6.53 12.85
N GLY A 60 -1.33 -6.07 12.57
CA GLY A 60 -2.44 -6.95 12.18
C GLY A 60 -2.20 -7.69 10.86
N LEU A 61 -1.78 -6.99 9.81
CA LEU A 61 -1.64 -7.58 8.47
C LEU A 61 -0.46 -8.57 8.32
N PRO A 62 0.76 -8.28 8.83
CA PRO A 62 1.90 -9.19 8.66
C PRO A 62 1.79 -10.48 9.49
N VAL A 63 1.24 -10.40 10.71
CA VAL A 63 1.09 -11.57 11.59
C VAL A 63 -0.03 -12.49 11.09
N LEU A 64 -1.15 -11.93 10.62
CA LEU A 64 -2.25 -12.72 10.03
C LEU A 64 -1.82 -13.48 8.76
N LYS A 65 -0.87 -12.93 8.00
CA LYS A 65 -0.23 -13.59 6.85
C LYS A 65 0.68 -14.75 7.26
N GLN A 66 1.42 -14.62 8.37
CA GLN A 66 2.25 -15.71 8.90
C GLN A 66 1.43 -16.88 9.47
N VAL A 67 0.23 -16.62 10.01
CA VAL A 67 -0.63 -17.66 10.59
C VAL A 67 -1.69 -18.20 9.62
N GLY A 68 -1.66 -17.83 8.34
CA GLY A 68 -2.59 -18.33 7.32
C GLY A 68 -4.06 -17.89 7.50
N LEU A 69 -4.31 -16.89 8.35
CA LEU A 69 -5.65 -16.34 8.59
C LEU A 69 -5.93 -15.08 7.75
N TYR A 70 -4.95 -14.66 6.94
CA TYR A 70 -5.05 -13.52 6.06
C TYR A 70 -6.22 -13.62 5.09
N ASP A 71 -6.44 -14.78 4.49
CA ASP A 71 -7.53 -15.00 3.53
C ASP A 71 -8.91 -14.93 4.22
N ALA A 72 -9.02 -15.40 5.46
CA ALA A 72 -10.25 -15.29 6.26
C ALA A 72 -10.53 -13.86 6.73
N TYR A 73 -9.48 -13.10 7.08
CA TYR A 73 -9.59 -11.69 7.41
C TYR A 73 -10.02 -10.85 6.19
N LEU A 74 -9.40 -11.07 5.03
CA LEU A 74 -9.79 -10.42 3.78
C LEU A 74 -11.21 -10.80 3.37
N ALA A 75 -11.61 -12.07 3.47
CA ALA A 75 -12.98 -12.49 3.18
C ALA A 75 -14.03 -11.85 4.11
N PHE A 76 -13.65 -11.47 5.34
CA PHE A 76 -14.56 -10.88 6.33
C PHE A 76 -14.63 -9.35 6.25
N PHE A 77 -13.52 -8.67 5.93
CA PHE A 77 -13.43 -7.20 5.96
C PHE A 77 -13.27 -6.53 4.58
N ASP A 78 -12.82 -7.25 3.55
CA ASP A 78 -12.64 -6.74 2.19
C ASP A 78 -12.82 -7.87 1.14
N PRO A 79 -14.07 -8.34 0.95
CA PRO A 79 -14.38 -9.49 0.10
C PRO A 79 -14.06 -9.28 -1.40
N THR A 80 -13.68 -8.06 -1.80
CA THR A 80 -13.29 -7.73 -3.17
C THR A 80 -11.91 -8.26 -3.58
N LYS A 81 -11.04 -8.62 -2.63
CA LYS A 81 -9.66 -9.08 -2.92
C LYS A 81 -9.52 -10.53 -3.39
N LEU A 82 -10.60 -11.31 -3.41
CA LEU A 82 -10.58 -12.69 -3.91
C LEU A 82 -10.52 -12.80 -5.45
N TRP A 83 -10.55 -11.67 -6.17
CA TRP A 83 -10.67 -11.60 -7.62
C TRP A 83 -9.42 -11.04 -8.35
N GLU A 84 -8.35 -10.65 -7.64
CA GLU A 84 -7.14 -10.02 -8.23
C GLU A 84 -6.20 -11.01 -8.95
N LYS A 85 -6.74 -11.94 -9.75
CA LYS A 85 -5.93 -12.99 -10.40
C LYS A 85 -5.20 -12.53 -11.68
N GLU A 86 -5.43 -11.32 -12.16
CA GLU A 86 -5.13 -10.96 -13.57
C GLU A 86 -3.82 -10.18 -13.81
N ILE A 87 -3.11 -9.73 -12.76
CA ILE A 87 -1.79 -9.08 -12.92
C ILE A 87 -0.80 -9.69 -11.91
N ASN A 88 -0.42 -10.93 -12.17
CA ASN A 88 0.63 -11.61 -11.42
C ASN A 88 1.96 -11.38 -12.13
N SER A 89 2.71 -10.39 -11.65
CA SER A 89 4.12 -10.22 -12.00
C SER A 89 4.97 -10.91 -10.94
N ASP A 90 5.95 -11.70 -11.38
CA ASP A 90 6.99 -12.14 -10.47
C ASP A 90 7.85 -10.93 -10.10
N ILE A 91 8.14 -10.76 -8.80
CA ILE A 91 9.06 -9.73 -8.34
C ILE A 91 10.46 -10.29 -8.55
N GLU A 92 11.22 -9.68 -9.45
CA GLU A 92 12.63 -10.00 -9.58
C GLU A 92 13.34 -9.44 -8.34
N LYS A 93 13.54 -10.31 -7.34
CA LYS A 93 14.30 -9.95 -6.16
C LYS A 93 15.68 -9.53 -6.64
N ASN A 94 16.00 -8.26 -6.44
CA ASN A 94 17.36 -7.80 -6.63
C ASN A 94 18.23 -8.51 -5.58
N GLU A 95 18.91 -9.60 -5.96
CA GLU A 95 19.74 -10.42 -5.07
C GLU A 95 20.80 -9.59 -4.34
N TYR A 96 21.14 -8.43 -4.87
CA TYR A 96 22.11 -7.52 -4.28
C TYR A 96 21.48 -6.51 -3.30
N ARG A 97 20.21 -6.11 -3.45
CA ARG A 97 19.57 -5.01 -2.68
C ARG A 97 18.03 -5.10 -2.60
N PRO A 98 17.46 -5.88 -1.65
CA PRO A 98 16.01 -6.07 -1.49
C PRO A 98 15.27 -4.90 -0.79
N GLU A 99 15.91 -3.74 -0.57
CA GLU A 99 15.36 -2.62 0.22
C GLU A 99 15.44 -1.26 -0.51
N ALA A 100 15.26 -1.26 -1.83
CA ALA A 100 15.17 -0.08 -2.70
C ALA A 100 14.00 0.92 -2.42
N GLY A 101 14.12 1.87 -1.50
CA GLY A 101 13.06 2.88 -1.28
C GLY A 101 13.13 3.55 0.09
N VAL A 102 11.99 4.02 0.61
CA VAL A 102 11.91 4.72 1.91
C VAL A 102 11.00 3.96 2.86
N ARG A 103 11.52 3.62 4.04
CA ARG A 103 10.77 2.89 5.07
C ARG A 103 10.91 3.58 6.43
N ILE A 104 9.77 3.92 7.03
CA ILE A 104 9.74 4.45 8.40
C ILE A 104 9.83 3.27 9.36
N THR A 105 11.00 3.06 9.96
CA THR A 105 11.25 1.92 10.84
C THR A 105 10.63 2.13 12.22
N LYS A 106 10.66 3.36 12.74
CA LYS A 106 10.21 3.66 14.09
C LYS A 106 9.64 5.08 14.21
N LEU A 107 8.65 5.25 15.07
CA LEU A 107 8.11 6.56 15.47
C LEU A 107 8.01 6.59 16.99
N GLU A 108 8.80 7.45 17.62
CA GLU A 108 8.96 7.52 19.08
C GLU A 108 8.61 8.90 19.63
N PRO A 109 7.59 8.98 20.48
CA PRO A 109 7.37 10.18 21.28
C PRO A 109 8.53 10.37 22.26
N ARG A 110 9.08 11.60 22.38
CA ARG A 110 10.18 11.87 23.34
C ARG A 110 9.77 11.74 24.80
N SER A 111 8.48 11.82 25.08
CA SER A 111 7.91 11.62 26.39
C SER A 111 6.77 10.62 26.31
N SER A 112 6.62 9.79 27.35
CA SER A 112 5.47 8.91 27.51
C SER A 112 4.18 9.69 27.79
N PHE A 113 4.31 10.91 28.32
CA PHE A 113 3.21 11.84 28.56
C PHE A 113 3.61 13.28 28.25
N PHE A 114 2.76 13.97 27.51
CA PHE A 114 2.86 15.41 27.26
C PHE A 114 1.88 16.15 28.17
N GLU A 115 2.19 17.39 28.50
CA GLU A 115 1.26 18.25 29.24
C GLU A 115 0.45 19.09 28.25
N GLU A 116 -0.79 19.41 28.62
CA GLU A 116 -1.66 20.31 27.85
C GLU A 116 -0.94 21.62 27.51
N GLU A 117 -1.14 22.12 26.28
CA GLU A 117 -0.53 23.37 25.77
C GLU A 117 1.02 23.44 25.81
N LYS A 118 1.71 22.34 26.14
CA LYS A 118 3.17 22.26 26.04
C LYS A 118 3.61 21.62 24.71
N PRO A 119 4.80 21.99 24.19
CA PRO A 119 5.30 21.45 22.94
C PRO A 119 5.35 19.91 22.94
N ILE A 120 4.84 19.31 21.86
CA ILE A 120 4.90 17.86 21.64
C ILE A 120 5.98 17.59 20.61
N VAL A 121 6.90 16.68 20.95
CA VAL A 121 8.03 16.31 20.09
C VAL A 121 8.07 14.80 19.90
N VAL A 122 8.09 14.38 18.64
CA VAL A 122 8.08 12.97 18.24
C VAL A 122 9.18 12.78 17.20
N ASP A 123 10.03 11.78 17.39
CA ASP A 123 11.13 11.45 16.48
C ASP A 123 10.77 10.23 15.62
N ALA A 124 10.97 10.33 14.32
CA ALA A 124 10.86 9.23 13.38
C ALA A 124 12.26 8.81 12.91
N TYR A 125 12.44 7.50 12.77
CA TYR A 125 13.64 6.88 12.22
C TYR A 125 13.27 6.22 10.89
N ILE A 126 14.02 6.57 9.85
CA ILE A 126 13.72 6.19 8.48
C ILE A 126 14.97 5.58 7.87
N ASP A 127 14.81 4.42 7.28
CA ASP A 127 15.82 3.77 6.45
C ASP A 127 15.45 4.06 5.00
N ALA A 128 16.39 4.62 4.23
CA ALA A 128 16.13 5.01 2.86
C ALA A 128 17.31 4.74 1.93
N GLU A 129 17.02 4.29 0.70
CA GLU A 129 18.02 4.00 -0.32
C GLU A 129 17.53 4.43 -1.70
N ALA A 130 18.40 5.11 -2.46
CA ALA A 130 18.12 5.57 -3.82
C ALA A 130 18.89 4.74 -4.84
N ILE A 131 18.18 3.97 -5.67
CA ILE A 131 18.80 3.03 -6.63
C ILE A 131 18.92 3.62 -8.03
N VAL A 132 17.81 4.08 -8.61
CA VAL A 132 17.76 4.41 -10.04
C VAL A 132 18.15 5.86 -10.30
N ASN A 133 17.62 6.78 -9.49
CA ASN A 133 17.77 8.22 -9.64
C ASN A 133 18.08 8.84 -8.27
N ASP A 134 18.52 10.09 -8.29
CA ASP A 134 18.55 10.91 -7.07
C ASP A 134 17.11 11.11 -6.58
N VAL A 135 16.90 11.02 -5.26
CA VAL A 135 15.56 11.07 -4.64
C VAL A 135 15.55 12.17 -3.59
N GLU A 136 14.55 13.04 -3.67
CA GLU A 136 14.23 14.01 -2.63
C GLU A 136 13.00 13.52 -1.85
N ILE A 137 13.18 13.32 -0.55
CA ILE A 137 12.15 12.80 0.36
C ILE A 137 11.66 13.93 1.24
N TYR A 138 10.37 14.25 1.18
CA TYR A 138 9.73 15.27 2.02
C TYR A 138 9.01 14.64 3.20
N PHE A 139 9.28 15.16 4.40
CA PHE A 139 8.70 14.67 5.64
C PHE A 139 7.68 15.65 6.22
N TYR A 140 6.55 15.10 6.63
CA TYR A 140 5.44 15.85 7.21
C TYR A 140 4.87 15.13 8.42
N CYS A 141 4.27 15.89 9.32
CA CYS A 141 3.68 15.40 10.55
C CYS A 141 2.21 15.80 10.62
N LYS A 142 1.38 14.92 11.17
CA LYS A 142 -0.01 15.18 11.52
C LYS A 142 -0.25 14.73 12.95
N LEU A 143 -1.05 15.49 13.69
CA LEU A 143 -1.54 15.13 15.01
C LEU A 143 -3.04 15.34 15.01
N ASP A 144 -3.78 14.34 15.46
CA ASP A 144 -5.24 14.41 15.48
C ASP A 144 -5.75 15.60 16.28
N ASP A 145 -6.72 16.30 15.71
CA ASP A 145 -7.33 17.54 16.22
C ASP A 145 -6.35 18.70 16.44
N TYR A 146 -5.11 18.61 15.96
CA TYR A 146 -4.16 19.72 16.02
C TYR A 146 -4.59 20.80 15.01
N PRO A 147 -4.67 22.08 15.43
CA PRO A 147 -5.15 23.15 14.57
C PRO A 147 -4.27 23.29 13.32
N ALA A 148 -4.92 23.28 12.15
CA ALA A 148 -4.23 23.48 10.88
C ALA A 148 -3.49 24.83 10.87
N ILE A 149 -2.24 24.81 10.39
CA ILE A 149 -1.46 26.03 10.19
C ILE A 149 -1.68 26.47 8.75
N GLY A 150 -2.56 27.45 8.54
CA GLY A 150 -2.93 27.92 7.20
C GLY A 150 -3.95 27.01 6.51
N LYS A 151 -3.66 26.59 5.27
CA LYS A 151 -4.54 25.70 4.48
C LYS A 151 -4.18 24.21 4.57
N THR A 152 -3.16 23.85 5.34
CA THR A 152 -2.63 22.48 5.36
C THR A 152 -2.75 21.86 6.76
N GLU A 153 -3.30 20.65 6.85
CA GLU A 153 -3.32 19.84 8.08
C GLU A 153 -1.94 19.29 8.48
N TYR A 154 -0.95 19.43 7.61
CA TYR A 154 0.39 18.88 7.78
C TYR A 154 1.39 19.95 8.23
N ILE A 155 2.27 19.57 9.17
CA ILE A 155 3.39 20.40 9.62
C ILE A 155 4.68 19.81 9.04
N PRO A 156 5.59 20.62 8.48
CA PRO A 156 6.88 20.12 8.01
C PRO A 156 7.69 19.55 9.18
N ALA A 157 8.25 18.35 9.00
CA ALA A 157 9.17 17.76 9.99
C ALA A 157 10.56 18.41 9.87
N GLU A 158 11.31 18.48 10.97
CA GLU A 158 12.72 18.85 10.92
C GLU A 158 13.56 17.62 10.61
N VAL A 159 14.35 17.66 9.53
CA VAL A 159 15.14 16.52 9.10
C VAL A 159 16.60 16.69 9.51
N SER A 160 17.17 15.63 10.05
CA SER A 160 18.60 15.52 10.32
C SER A 160 19.17 14.38 9.49
N SER A 161 19.85 14.73 8.40
CA SER A 161 20.64 13.82 7.55
C SER A 161 21.88 14.54 7.00
N LEU A 162 22.78 13.81 6.34
CA LEU A 162 24.01 14.39 5.77
C LEU A 162 23.70 15.43 4.69
N ASN A 163 22.63 15.20 3.92
CA ASN A 163 22.18 16.07 2.84
C ASN A 163 20.71 16.46 3.06
N SER A 164 20.39 17.11 4.18
CA SER A 164 19.02 17.59 4.46
C SER A 164 18.89 19.09 4.31
N LYS A 165 17.75 19.55 3.79
CA LYS A 165 17.35 20.97 3.79
C LYS A 165 15.89 21.08 4.21
N ASN A 166 15.61 21.88 5.24
CA ASN A 166 14.26 22.05 5.80
C ASN A 166 13.64 20.71 6.19
N ASN A 167 12.53 20.33 5.54
CA ASN A 167 11.81 19.08 5.74
C ASN A 167 12.13 18.01 4.69
N ALA A 168 13.22 18.20 3.93
CA ALA A 168 13.63 17.29 2.87
C ALA A 168 14.98 16.61 3.18
N ALA A 169 15.10 15.35 2.80
CA ALA A 169 16.37 14.63 2.68
C ALA A 169 16.67 14.34 1.21
N PHE A 170 17.92 14.50 0.79
CA PHE A 170 18.37 14.22 -0.56
C PHE A 170 19.27 12.98 -0.56
N LEU A 171 18.86 11.96 -1.31
CA LEU A 171 19.62 10.73 -1.52
C LEU A 171 20.20 10.72 -2.92
N LYS A 172 21.51 10.47 -3.04
CA LYS A 172 22.13 10.29 -4.36
C LYS A 172 21.93 8.88 -4.86
N LYS A 173 21.82 8.73 -6.17
CA LYS A 173 21.82 7.43 -6.86
C LYS A 173 22.98 6.56 -6.39
N ASN A 174 22.70 5.29 -6.10
CA ASN A 174 23.66 4.28 -5.62
C ASN A 174 24.31 4.60 -4.27
N GLN A 175 23.87 5.65 -3.57
CA GLN A 175 24.19 5.82 -2.17
C GLN A 175 23.52 4.68 -1.41
N GLY A 176 24.31 3.84 -0.74
CA GLY A 176 23.77 2.74 0.07
C GLY A 176 22.86 3.26 1.18
N LEU A 177 22.24 2.34 1.91
CA LEU A 177 21.28 2.63 2.98
C LEU A 177 21.66 3.84 3.87
N GLU A 178 20.87 4.90 3.81
CA GLU A 178 20.98 6.07 4.67
C GLU A 178 19.95 6.00 5.79
N ARG A 179 20.37 6.35 7.00
CA ARG A 179 19.49 6.47 8.17
C ARG A 179 19.17 7.93 8.41
N ILE A 180 17.90 8.28 8.25
CA ILE A 180 17.39 9.65 8.40
C ILE A 180 16.62 9.73 9.72
N ARG A 181 16.81 10.83 10.45
CA ARG A 181 15.95 11.19 11.59
C ARG A 181 15.07 12.38 11.20
N ALA A 182 13.75 12.21 11.26
CA ALA A 182 12.79 13.30 11.09
C ALA A 182 12.12 13.61 12.43
N THR A 183 12.01 14.88 12.81
CA THR A 183 11.45 15.32 14.09
C THR A 183 10.17 16.12 13.87
N CYS A 184 9.06 15.61 14.37
CA CYS A 184 7.80 16.34 14.45
C CYS A 184 7.79 17.25 15.67
N LYS A 185 7.53 18.56 15.47
CA LYS A 185 7.39 19.53 16.57
C LYS A 185 6.06 20.27 16.49
N PHE A 186 5.19 20.01 17.44
CA PHE A 186 3.91 20.69 17.61
C PHE A 186 4.08 21.75 18.72
N GLN A 187 4.49 22.95 18.33
CA GLN A 187 4.97 24.00 19.27
C GLN A 187 3.89 24.46 20.27
N SER A 188 2.63 24.54 19.83
CA SER A 188 1.53 25.03 20.66
C SER A 188 0.93 23.96 21.58
N GLY A 189 1.41 22.70 21.49
CA GLY A 189 0.78 21.57 22.16
C GLY A 189 -0.67 21.35 21.72
N MET A 190 -1.43 20.63 22.55
CA MET A 190 -2.85 20.38 22.33
C MET A 190 -3.68 20.89 23.49
N LYS A 191 -4.85 21.44 23.20
CA LYS A 191 -5.88 21.72 24.20
C LYS A 191 -6.76 20.49 24.36
N ILE A 192 -7.00 20.09 25.60
CA ILE A 192 -7.92 19.00 25.92
C ILE A 192 -9.29 19.65 26.16
N PRO A 193 -10.34 19.26 25.40
CA PRO A 193 -11.70 19.75 25.63
C PRO A 193 -12.06 19.60 27.11
N LYS A 194 -12.72 20.61 27.68
CA LYS A 194 -13.19 20.52 29.07
C LYS A 194 -14.21 19.38 29.16
N ASP A 195 -13.79 18.25 29.68
CA ASP A 195 -14.70 17.19 30.06
C ASP A 195 -15.35 17.58 31.40
N ASN A 196 -16.67 17.48 31.48
CA ASN A 196 -17.47 17.87 32.64
C ASN A 196 -17.48 16.77 33.73
N THR A 197 -16.57 15.79 33.65
CA THR A 197 -16.40 14.76 34.68
C THR A 197 -15.81 15.38 35.95
N LEU A 198 -16.70 15.93 36.79
CA LEU A 198 -16.40 16.39 38.14
C LEU A 198 -15.72 15.26 38.94
N GLY A 199 -14.48 15.49 39.38
CA GLY A 199 -13.87 14.73 40.49
C GLY A 199 -12.53 14.04 40.22
N THR A 200 -12.02 14.04 38.99
CA THR A 200 -10.68 13.49 38.72
C THR A 200 -9.62 14.61 38.67
N PRO A 201 -8.56 14.56 39.50
CA PRO A 201 -7.52 15.60 39.54
C PRO A 201 -6.67 15.66 38.26
N GLN A 202 -6.75 14.61 37.43
CA GLN A 202 -5.98 14.46 36.22
C GLN A 202 -6.83 13.81 35.13
N VAL A 203 -6.82 14.39 33.94
CA VAL A 203 -7.46 13.82 32.74
C VAL A 203 -6.36 13.47 31.74
N VAL A 204 -6.39 12.25 31.20
CA VAL A 204 -5.48 11.80 30.14
C VAL A 204 -6.27 11.57 28.86
N THR A 205 -5.81 12.15 27.76
CA THR A 205 -6.36 11.92 26.42
C THR A 205 -5.27 11.38 25.52
N SER A 206 -5.59 10.34 24.74
CA SER A 206 -4.70 9.84 23.69
C SER A 206 -5.03 10.46 22.35
N LYS A 207 -4.00 10.73 21.56
CA LYS A 207 -4.10 11.22 20.19
C LYS A 207 -3.17 10.43 19.28
N GLN A 208 -3.59 10.23 18.04
CA GLN A 208 -2.73 9.65 17.01
C GLN A 208 -1.80 10.74 16.46
N VAL A 209 -0.50 10.48 16.48
CA VAL A 209 0.50 11.23 15.71
C VAL A 209 0.92 10.39 14.52
N GLU A 210 1.04 11.02 13.35
CA GLU A 210 1.46 10.39 12.10
C GLU A 210 2.68 11.13 11.54
N ILE A 211 3.72 10.39 11.16
CA ILE A 211 4.79 10.86 10.28
C ILE A 211 4.51 10.33 8.88
N ILE A 212 4.75 11.19 7.89
CA ILE A 212 4.47 10.96 6.49
C ILE A 212 5.76 11.28 5.72
N ALA A 213 6.23 10.35 4.90
CA ALA A 213 7.33 10.60 3.97
C ALA A 213 6.83 10.45 2.53
N ARG A 214 7.06 11.48 1.71
CA ARG A 214 6.70 11.53 0.29
C ARG A 214 7.95 11.57 -0.55
N PHE A 215 8.01 10.75 -1.59
CA PHE A 215 9.18 10.69 -2.46
C PHE A 215 8.80 10.26 -3.89
N PRO A 216 9.51 10.75 -4.92
CA PRO A 216 9.38 10.23 -6.26
C PRO A 216 10.02 8.84 -6.36
N PHE A 217 9.39 7.95 -7.10
CA PHE A 217 9.90 6.62 -7.41
C PHE A 217 9.55 6.22 -8.85
N THR A 218 10.34 5.30 -9.40
CA THR A 218 10.09 4.72 -10.72
C THR A 218 10.14 3.19 -10.61
N THR A 219 9.05 2.53 -11.01
CA THR A 219 8.98 1.06 -11.12
C THR A 219 9.04 0.68 -12.60
N LEU A 220 9.79 -0.38 -12.89
CA LEU A 220 9.88 -0.97 -14.21
C LEU A 220 9.26 -2.37 -14.20
N ALA A 221 8.68 -2.78 -15.32
CA ALA A 221 8.33 -4.16 -15.56
C ALA A 221 8.66 -4.56 -17.00
N SER A 222 8.98 -5.84 -17.19
CA SER A 222 9.26 -6.44 -18.49
C SER A 222 8.38 -7.68 -18.70
N HIS A 223 8.00 -7.91 -19.94
CA HIS A 223 7.21 -9.07 -20.33
C HIS A 223 7.77 -9.62 -21.62
N LYS A 224 8.31 -10.83 -21.53
CA LYS A 224 8.86 -11.52 -22.69
C LYS A 224 7.72 -12.03 -23.56
N THR A 225 7.83 -11.76 -24.84
CA THR A 225 6.82 -12.02 -25.84
C THR A 225 7.41 -12.87 -26.95
N TYR A 226 6.81 -14.04 -27.18
CA TYR A 226 7.18 -14.97 -28.22
C TYR A 226 6.32 -14.78 -29.45
N MET A 227 6.95 -14.85 -30.61
CA MET A 227 6.31 -14.67 -31.92
C MET A 227 6.68 -15.84 -32.83
N LEU A 228 5.78 -16.21 -33.73
CA LEU A 228 5.99 -17.25 -34.72
C LEU A 228 5.25 -16.89 -36.00
N ASN A 229 5.91 -17.09 -37.14
CA ASN A 229 5.28 -16.93 -38.46
C ASN A 229 3.99 -17.77 -38.54
N LYS A 230 2.91 -17.15 -39.02
CA LYS A 230 1.57 -17.75 -39.09
C LYS A 230 1.54 -19.11 -39.78
N GLU A 231 2.23 -19.26 -40.91
CA GLU A 231 2.27 -20.53 -41.65
C GLU A 231 2.87 -21.67 -40.81
N GLU A 232 3.95 -21.38 -40.08
CA GLU A 232 4.61 -22.36 -39.21
C GLU A 232 3.77 -22.67 -37.96
N TYR A 233 3.13 -21.64 -37.38
CA TYR A 233 2.18 -21.84 -36.29
C TYR A 233 1.02 -22.74 -36.72
N GLU A 234 0.36 -22.43 -37.83
CA GLU A 234 -0.75 -23.22 -38.37
C GLU A 234 -0.31 -24.65 -38.69
N ARG A 235 0.89 -24.85 -39.25
CA ARG A 235 1.47 -26.17 -39.48
C ARG A 235 1.59 -26.97 -38.18
N LEU A 236 2.17 -26.39 -37.13
CA LEU A 236 2.34 -27.07 -35.83
C LEU A 236 1.01 -27.37 -35.15
N ILE A 237 0.06 -26.43 -35.18
CA ILE A 237 -1.28 -26.63 -34.62
C ILE A 237 -2.04 -27.72 -35.38
N SER A 238 -1.91 -27.79 -36.71
CA SER A 238 -2.57 -28.82 -37.53
C SER A 238 -2.17 -30.26 -37.19
N ILE A 239 -0.95 -30.44 -36.65
CA ILE A 239 -0.43 -31.73 -36.17
C ILE A 239 -0.54 -31.89 -34.64
N ASN A 240 -1.29 -31.00 -33.97
CA ASN A 240 -1.47 -30.97 -32.52
C ASN A 240 -0.15 -30.90 -31.73
N GLN A 241 0.83 -30.17 -32.26
CA GLN A 241 2.14 -29.99 -31.64
C GLN A 241 2.22 -28.61 -30.96
N ASN A 242 2.59 -28.60 -29.68
CA ASN A 242 2.85 -27.36 -28.96
C ASN A 242 4.11 -26.67 -29.51
N PRO A 243 4.04 -25.40 -29.98
CA PRO A 243 5.20 -24.69 -30.52
C PRO A 243 6.37 -24.60 -29.54
N PHE A 244 6.12 -24.36 -28.26
CA PHE A 244 7.20 -24.25 -27.27
C PHE A 244 7.93 -25.58 -27.05
N GLU A 245 7.20 -26.70 -27.04
CA GLU A 245 7.81 -28.03 -26.92
C GLU A 245 8.59 -28.40 -28.18
N TYR A 246 8.06 -28.06 -29.36
CA TYR A 246 8.72 -28.31 -30.64
C TYR A 246 10.07 -27.58 -30.73
N PHE A 247 10.09 -26.29 -30.37
CA PHE A 247 11.30 -25.47 -30.33
C PHE A 247 12.11 -25.62 -29.04
N LYS A 248 11.69 -26.52 -28.13
CA LYS A 248 12.38 -26.82 -26.86
C LYS A 248 12.61 -25.58 -25.97
N ILE A 249 11.65 -24.66 -25.95
CA ILE A 249 11.69 -23.50 -25.07
C ILE A 249 11.31 -23.91 -23.66
N SER A 250 12.20 -23.62 -22.71
CA SER A 250 11.95 -23.71 -21.28
C SER A 250 12.08 -22.32 -20.68
N ASP A 251 10.96 -21.63 -20.49
CA ASP A 251 10.92 -20.32 -19.84
C ASP A 251 10.13 -20.40 -18.53
N PRO A 252 10.70 -20.03 -17.37
CA PRO A 252 10.01 -20.11 -16.09
C PRO A 252 8.83 -19.12 -15.97
N GLN A 253 8.77 -18.09 -16.81
CA GLN A 253 7.65 -17.14 -16.85
C GLN A 253 6.49 -17.64 -17.74
N LEU A 254 6.72 -18.67 -18.56
CA LEU A 254 5.70 -19.29 -19.40
C LEU A 254 4.86 -20.26 -18.55
N ASN A 255 3.59 -19.94 -18.38
CA ASN A 255 2.65 -20.81 -17.71
C ASN A 255 2.30 -22.02 -18.59
N TYR A 256 1.75 -23.07 -17.98
CA TYR A 256 1.31 -24.28 -18.68
C TYR A 256 0.23 -24.00 -19.74
N ASP A 257 -0.60 -22.97 -19.52
CA ASP A 257 -1.60 -22.50 -20.49
C ASP A 257 -1.03 -21.62 -21.61
N ARG A 258 0.30 -21.47 -21.68
CA ARG A 258 1.04 -20.67 -22.67
C ARG A 258 0.84 -19.15 -22.54
N THR A 259 0.37 -18.68 -21.39
CA THR A 259 0.42 -17.25 -21.04
C THR A 259 1.76 -16.91 -20.39
N MET A 260 2.22 -15.67 -20.56
CA MET A 260 3.47 -15.20 -19.99
C MET A 260 3.22 -14.33 -18.75
N LYS A 261 4.01 -14.54 -17.70
CA LYS A 261 4.05 -13.64 -16.53
C LYS A 261 5.09 -12.55 -16.75
N SER A 262 4.77 -11.30 -16.41
CA SER A 262 5.78 -10.24 -16.37
C SER A 262 6.75 -10.41 -15.20
N ARG A 263 7.89 -9.72 -15.28
CA ARG A 263 8.78 -9.43 -14.17
C ARG A 263 8.69 -7.96 -13.83
N THR A 264 8.76 -7.63 -12.55
CA THR A 264 8.81 -6.25 -12.09
C THR A 264 10.00 -6.04 -11.17
N THR A 265 10.58 -4.85 -11.25
CA THR A 265 11.59 -4.41 -10.29
C THR A 265 10.98 -4.31 -8.90
N ASP A 266 11.75 -4.70 -7.88
CA ASP A 266 11.33 -4.51 -6.50
C ASP A 266 11.12 -3.01 -6.18
N GLY A 267 10.05 -2.71 -5.45
CA GLY A 267 9.63 -1.36 -5.16
C GLY A 267 8.23 -1.27 -4.54
N PRO A 268 7.80 -0.05 -4.16
CA PRO A 268 6.56 0.15 -3.40
C PRO A 268 5.28 -0.08 -4.22
N LEU A 269 5.38 -0.11 -5.55
CA LEU A 269 4.29 -0.44 -6.46
C LEU A 269 4.69 -1.68 -7.27
N GLN A 270 3.79 -2.65 -7.35
CA GLN A 270 3.91 -3.79 -8.24
C GLN A 270 3.30 -3.42 -9.59
N LEU A 271 4.15 -3.34 -10.61
CA LEU A 271 3.78 -3.06 -12.00
C LEU A 271 3.77 -4.37 -12.77
N GLY A 272 2.82 -4.57 -13.67
CA GLY A 272 2.77 -5.79 -14.47
C GLY A 272 2.25 -5.53 -15.87
N ILE A 273 2.73 -6.37 -16.79
CA ILE A 273 2.22 -6.44 -18.16
C ILE A 273 1.63 -7.85 -18.30
N SER A 274 0.44 -7.92 -18.89
CA SER A 274 -0.22 -9.17 -19.19
C SER A 274 -0.74 -9.14 -20.63
N THR A 275 -0.83 -10.32 -21.22
CA THR A 275 -1.53 -10.55 -22.47
C THR A 275 -2.58 -11.62 -22.19
N TYR A 276 -3.82 -11.38 -22.61
CA TYR A 276 -4.91 -12.32 -22.32
C TYR A 276 -4.84 -13.59 -23.17
N GLN A 277 -4.19 -13.48 -24.34
CA GLN A 277 -4.08 -14.54 -25.32
C GLN A 277 -2.83 -15.40 -25.10
N GLN A 278 -2.91 -16.67 -25.55
CA GLN A 278 -1.81 -17.62 -25.50
C GLN A 278 -0.74 -17.26 -26.54
N GLN A 279 0.52 -17.49 -26.20
CA GLN A 279 1.67 -17.31 -27.09
C GLN A 279 2.06 -18.62 -27.79
N PRO A 280 2.89 -18.61 -28.84
CA PRO A 280 3.43 -17.42 -29.54
C PRO A 280 2.35 -16.64 -30.29
N PHE A 281 2.59 -15.34 -30.48
CA PHE A 281 1.77 -14.49 -31.33
C PHE A 281 2.19 -14.60 -32.80
N THR A 282 1.22 -14.52 -33.69
CA THR A 282 1.37 -14.53 -35.14
C THR A 282 0.82 -13.25 -35.76
N GLU A 283 1.08 -13.04 -37.04
CA GLU A 283 0.59 -11.95 -37.86
C GLU A 283 -0.94 -12.01 -38.08
N ASP A 284 -1.51 -10.90 -38.55
CA ASP A 284 -2.93 -10.72 -38.93
C ASP A 284 -3.97 -10.97 -37.82
N MET A 285 -3.53 -11.08 -36.56
CA MET A 285 -4.41 -11.23 -35.41
C MET A 285 -4.26 -10.05 -34.45
N ALA A 286 -5.39 -9.56 -33.95
CA ALA A 286 -5.42 -8.58 -32.88
C ALA A 286 -5.31 -9.29 -31.53
N TYR A 287 -4.39 -8.79 -30.71
CA TYR A 287 -4.16 -9.25 -29.34
C TYR A 287 -4.38 -8.08 -28.38
N THR A 288 -4.63 -8.38 -27.12
CA THR A 288 -4.86 -7.34 -26.11
C THR A 288 -3.75 -7.39 -25.09
N ILE A 289 -3.09 -6.24 -24.90
CA ILE A 289 -2.13 -6.02 -23.84
C ILE A 289 -2.81 -5.27 -22.69
N ALA A 290 -2.53 -5.69 -21.47
CA ALA A 290 -2.96 -5.04 -20.25
C ALA A 290 -1.73 -4.64 -19.43
N VAL A 291 -1.63 -3.37 -19.06
CA VAL A 291 -0.67 -2.89 -18.07
C VAL A 291 -1.43 -2.57 -16.82
N GLY A 292 -0.98 -3.06 -15.67
CA GLY A 292 -1.62 -2.62 -14.44
C GLY A 292 -0.71 -2.56 -13.23
N MET A 293 -1.27 -1.90 -12.22
CA MET A 293 -0.54 -1.39 -11.07
C MET A 293 -1.31 -1.69 -9.80
N LYS A 294 -0.57 -2.11 -8.76
CA LYS A 294 -1.10 -2.30 -7.41
C LYS A 294 -0.05 -2.00 -6.36
N ASP A 295 -0.48 -1.56 -5.19
CA ASP A 295 0.44 -1.29 -4.07
C ASP A 295 1.12 -2.59 -3.61
N ASN A 296 2.44 -2.56 -3.47
CA ASN A 296 3.20 -3.69 -2.98
C ASN A 296 3.12 -3.76 -1.45
N GLN A 297 2.19 -4.56 -0.93
CA GLN A 297 1.97 -4.73 0.51
C GLN A 297 3.20 -5.23 1.29
N GLY A 298 4.21 -5.79 0.61
CA GLY A 298 5.47 -6.20 1.23
C GLY A 298 6.34 -5.03 1.72
N TRP A 299 6.09 -3.82 1.24
CA TRP A 299 6.91 -2.62 1.47
C TRP A 299 6.47 -1.75 2.66
N GLY A 300 5.36 -2.09 3.32
CA GLY A 300 4.82 -1.37 4.47
C GLY A 300 3.49 -0.67 4.16
N ILE A 301 2.98 0.09 5.13
CA ILE A 301 1.74 0.88 4.99
C ILE A 301 2.07 2.15 4.19
N GLY A 302 1.88 2.07 2.88
CA GLY A 302 2.02 3.20 1.98
C GLY A 302 1.06 3.07 0.80
N SER A 303 0.91 4.17 0.07
CA SER A 303 0.04 4.23 -1.11
C SER A 303 0.62 5.19 -2.14
N MET A 304 0.42 4.90 -3.41
CA MET A 304 0.68 5.87 -4.47
C MET A 304 -0.20 7.11 -4.28
N ARG A 305 0.41 8.30 -4.30
CA ARG A 305 -0.32 9.58 -4.20
C ARG A 305 -0.61 10.20 -5.54
N TYR A 306 0.33 10.07 -6.47
CA TYR A 306 0.24 10.71 -7.76
C TYR A 306 1.08 9.95 -8.77
N LEU A 307 0.48 9.55 -9.89
CA LEU A 307 1.17 9.01 -11.05
C LEU A 307 1.57 10.18 -11.97
N ASN A 308 2.86 10.35 -12.21
CA ASN A 308 3.37 11.36 -13.15
C ASN A 308 3.17 10.90 -14.59
N TYR A 309 3.56 9.66 -14.89
CA TYR A 309 3.35 9.02 -16.17
C TYR A 309 3.41 7.50 -16.03
N LEU A 310 2.81 6.82 -17.00
CA LEU A 310 2.96 5.39 -17.25
C LEU A 310 3.24 5.21 -18.74
N ASP A 311 4.42 4.69 -19.05
CA ASP A 311 4.87 4.45 -20.42
C ASP A 311 4.90 2.93 -20.68
N LEU A 312 4.38 2.53 -21.84
CA LEU A 312 4.49 1.20 -22.43
C LEU A 312 5.42 1.30 -23.63
N LYS A 313 6.40 0.41 -23.72
CA LYS A 313 7.45 0.41 -24.74
C LYS A 313 7.42 -0.92 -25.46
N LEU A 314 7.22 -0.88 -26.77
CA LEU A 314 7.12 -2.05 -27.64
C LEU A 314 8.22 -2.02 -28.70
N PRO A 315 8.78 -3.18 -29.07
CA PRO A 315 9.85 -3.24 -30.05
C PRO A 315 9.32 -2.96 -31.46
N ASP A 316 10.06 -2.13 -32.18
CA ASP A 316 9.82 -1.71 -33.57
C ASP A 316 10.73 -2.53 -34.49
N PRO A 317 10.24 -3.05 -35.64
CA PRO A 317 8.94 -2.79 -36.29
C PRO A 317 7.81 -3.77 -35.96
N TYR A 318 8.03 -4.70 -35.04
CA TYR A 318 7.18 -5.89 -34.93
C TYR A 318 5.78 -5.65 -34.36
N PHE A 319 5.60 -4.61 -33.54
CA PHE A 319 4.32 -4.38 -32.85
C PHE A 319 3.75 -3.01 -33.13
N ILE A 320 2.45 -2.97 -33.42
CA ILE A 320 1.69 -1.73 -33.62
C ILE A 320 0.48 -1.75 -32.68
N LEU A 321 0.34 -0.71 -31.85
CA LEU A 321 -0.85 -0.50 -31.01
C LEU A 321 -1.99 0.12 -31.80
N GLU A 322 -3.22 -0.12 -31.37
CA GLU A 322 -4.45 0.48 -31.92
C GLU A 322 -4.40 2.01 -32.03
N SER A 323 -3.70 2.65 -31.09
CA SER A 323 -3.51 4.10 -31.06
C SER A 323 -2.60 4.63 -32.19
N ASP A 324 -1.77 3.78 -32.81
CA ASP A 324 -0.90 4.14 -33.93
C ASP A 324 -1.74 4.47 -35.18
N SER A 325 -1.27 5.41 -36.01
CA SER A 325 -1.94 5.74 -37.27
C SER A 325 -1.82 4.63 -38.31
N SER A 326 -0.81 3.78 -38.16
CA SER A 326 -0.55 2.63 -39.03
C SER A 326 -1.30 1.35 -38.63
N TYR A 327 -2.11 1.39 -37.57
CA TYR A 327 -2.86 0.22 -37.11
C TYR A 327 -3.88 -0.24 -38.17
N PRO A 328 -3.82 -1.51 -38.62
CA PRO A 328 -4.74 -2.03 -39.63
C PRO A 328 -6.20 -1.99 -39.15
N ASN A 329 -7.12 -1.64 -40.06
CA ASN A 329 -8.57 -1.61 -39.78
C ASN A 329 -8.99 -0.66 -38.64
N LYS A 330 -8.23 0.41 -38.38
CA LYS A 330 -8.53 1.40 -37.34
C LYS A 330 -9.93 1.99 -37.51
N ASN A 331 -10.86 1.62 -36.62
CA ASN A 331 -12.12 2.32 -36.47
C ASN A 331 -11.91 3.52 -35.53
N LEU A 332 -11.77 4.72 -36.09
CA LEU A 332 -11.49 5.95 -35.33
C LEU A 332 -12.56 6.29 -34.27
N MET A 333 -13.74 5.67 -34.32
CA MET A 333 -14.80 5.90 -33.35
C MET A 333 -14.71 5.01 -32.09
N ASP A 334 -13.88 3.97 -32.11
CA ASP A 334 -13.79 2.97 -31.05
C ASP A 334 -12.39 2.89 -30.42
N ASP A 335 -11.58 3.96 -30.43
CA ASP A 335 -10.23 3.95 -29.82
C ASP A 335 -10.31 3.67 -28.30
N THR A 336 -10.23 2.39 -27.94
CA THR A 336 -10.29 1.91 -26.56
C THR A 336 -8.90 1.83 -25.93
N CYS A 337 -7.85 2.07 -26.72
CA CYS A 337 -6.48 2.04 -26.25
C CYS A 337 -6.23 3.13 -25.21
N ALA A 338 -5.78 2.72 -24.02
CA ALA A 338 -5.46 3.64 -22.93
C ALA A 338 -4.18 4.45 -23.19
N PHE A 339 -3.39 4.06 -24.20
CA PHE A 339 -2.08 4.63 -24.50
C PHE A 339 -2.08 5.38 -25.84
N TYR A 340 -1.21 6.38 -25.97
CA TYR A 340 -0.97 7.10 -27.22
C TYR A 340 0.52 7.18 -27.52
N PHE A 341 0.88 7.17 -28.81
CA PHE A 341 2.28 7.23 -29.24
C PHE A 341 2.93 8.57 -28.88
N THR A 342 4.14 8.52 -28.33
CA THR A 342 4.89 9.72 -27.89
C THR A 342 6.26 9.87 -28.55
N GLY A 343 6.82 8.79 -29.10
CA GLY A 343 8.10 8.84 -29.79
C GLY A 343 8.78 7.47 -29.82
N GLU A 344 10.05 7.49 -30.21
CA GLU A 344 10.88 6.30 -30.32
C GLU A 344 12.16 6.46 -29.49
N ILE A 345 12.68 5.36 -28.97
CA ILE A 345 13.97 5.31 -28.27
C ILE A 345 14.82 4.15 -28.81
N ASP A 346 16.11 4.41 -28.99
CA ASP A 346 17.05 3.39 -29.45
C ASP A 346 17.65 2.62 -28.26
N ASN A 347 17.89 1.31 -28.46
CA ASN A 347 18.77 0.48 -27.61
C ASN A 347 18.51 0.58 -26.10
N MET A 348 17.39 0.02 -25.61
CA MET A 348 17.11 -0.17 -24.17
C MET A 348 17.97 -1.27 -23.50
N GLY A 349 19.21 -1.46 -23.95
CA GLY A 349 20.12 -2.48 -23.41
C GLY A 349 20.11 -3.83 -24.15
N VAL A 350 19.28 -3.98 -25.19
CA VAL A 350 19.35 -5.07 -26.18
C VAL A 350 19.84 -4.47 -27.49
N SER A 351 20.98 -4.92 -28.02
CA SER A 351 21.63 -4.25 -29.16
C SER A 351 20.83 -4.39 -30.45
N GLY A 352 20.49 -3.25 -31.07
CA GLY A 352 20.01 -3.15 -32.44
C GLY A 352 18.49 -2.99 -32.61
N ILE A 353 17.70 -3.02 -31.53
CA ILE A 353 16.24 -2.88 -31.59
C ILE A 353 15.82 -1.50 -31.08
N ARG A 354 14.98 -0.83 -31.87
CA ARG A 354 14.32 0.43 -31.50
C ARG A 354 12.99 0.10 -30.82
N TYR A 355 12.57 0.96 -29.89
CA TYR A 355 11.29 0.82 -29.21
C TYR A 355 10.40 2.03 -29.48
N LYS A 356 9.15 1.77 -29.83
CA LYS A 356 8.09 2.78 -29.80
C LYS A 356 7.61 2.97 -28.35
N VAL A 357 7.45 4.22 -27.95
CA VAL A 357 7.00 4.60 -26.60
C VAL A 357 5.58 5.13 -26.67
N TYR A 358 4.71 4.50 -25.89
CA TYR A 358 3.30 4.83 -25.77
C TYR A 358 2.99 5.26 -24.34
N ARG A 359 2.44 6.45 -24.14
CA ARG A 359 2.13 7.01 -22.82
C ARG A 359 0.66 6.88 -22.51
N LEU A 360 0.33 6.64 -21.25
CA LEU A 360 -1.05 6.65 -20.75
C LEU A 360 -1.72 8.00 -21.05
N LYS A 361 -2.91 8.00 -21.66
CA LYS A 361 -3.66 9.22 -21.97
C LYS A 361 -4.05 9.98 -20.68
N ASP A 362 -4.11 11.30 -20.78
CA ASP A 362 -4.41 12.19 -19.65
C ASP A 362 -5.76 11.88 -18.98
N GLU A 363 -6.74 11.38 -19.74
CA GLU A 363 -8.04 10.99 -19.18
C GLU A 363 -7.95 9.83 -18.18
N TYR A 364 -7.08 8.85 -18.45
CA TYR A 364 -6.84 7.73 -17.54
C TYR A 364 -5.93 8.16 -16.40
N LEU A 365 -4.89 8.95 -16.69
CA LEU A 365 -4.00 9.52 -15.68
C LEU A 365 -4.78 10.34 -14.64
N SER A 366 -5.75 11.14 -15.08
CA SER A 366 -6.62 11.95 -14.21
C SER A 366 -7.51 11.09 -13.30
N ARG A 367 -7.98 9.93 -13.79
CA ARG A 367 -8.78 8.99 -12.98
C ARG A 367 -7.95 8.32 -11.88
N VAL A 368 -6.69 8.00 -12.18
CA VAL A 368 -5.75 7.42 -11.20
C VAL A 368 -5.38 8.43 -10.11
N ASN A 369 -5.30 9.71 -10.48
CA ASN A 369 -4.86 10.79 -9.61
C ASN A 369 -6.01 11.49 -8.85
N VAL A 370 -7.19 10.86 -8.76
CA VAL A 370 -8.32 11.38 -7.98
C VAL A 370 -7.95 11.42 -6.50
N ASP A 371 -8.04 12.60 -5.88
CA ASP A 371 -7.83 12.73 -4.44
C ASP A 371 -9.04 12.22 -3.66
N CYS A 372 -8.90 11.06 -3.03
CA CYS A 372 -9.92 10.47 -2.16
C CYS A 372 -9.84 10.96 -0.70
N SER A 373 -9.08 12.02 -0.42
CA SER A 373 -9.02 12.61 0.92
C SER A 373 -10.39 13.10 1.38
N LYS A 374 -10.63 13.08 2.70
CA LYS A 374 -11.87 13.60 3.29
C LYS A 374 -12.14 15.04 2.85
N ASP A 375 -11.10 15.85 2.69
CA ASP A 375 -11.21 17.24 2.26
C ASP A 375 -11.67 17.39 0.82
N ALA A 376 -11.10 16.61 -0.09
CA ALA A 376 -11.50 16.59 -1.50
C ALA A 376 -12.96 16.11 -1.68
N LEU A 377 -13.43 15.26 -0.77
CA LEU A 377 -14.79 14.71 -0.79
C LEU A 377 -15.81 15.54 0.01
N LYS A 378 -15.41 16.63 0.69
CA LYS A 378 -16.33 17.45 1.52
C LYS A 378 -17.55 17.96 0.75
N ASP A 379 -17.36 18.29 -0.53
CA ASP A 379 -18.39 18.84 -1.40
C ASP A 379 -19.06 17.78 -2.30
N VAL A 380 -18.55 16.54 -2.28
CA VAL A 380 -19.12 15.42 -3.04
C VAL A 380 -20.12 14.69 -2.14
N LYS A 381 -21.41 14.97 -2.33
CA LYS A 381 -22.46 14.23 -1.64
C LYS A 381 -22.44 12.77 -2.09
N ASP A 382 -22.58 11.85 -1.14
CA ASP A 382 -22.77 10.41 -1.35
C ASP A 382 -21.53 9.60 -1.78
N LEU A 383 -20.31 10.14 -1.67
CA LEU A 383 -19.08 9.36 -1.87
C LEU A 383 -18.21 9.37 -0.61
N THR A 384 -18.05 8.21 0.02
CA THR A 384 -17.12 8.02 1.13
C THR A 384 -15.68 7.88 0.63
N THR A 385 -14.69 8.13 1.50
CA THR A 385 -13.27 7.87 1.19
C THR A 385 -13.04 6.42 0.77
N GLU A 386 -13.70 5.45 1.41
CA GLU A 386 -13.56 4.02 1.09
C GLU A 386 -14.12 3.71 -0.30
N GLU A 387 -15.29 4.25 -0.65
CA GLU A 387 -15.88 4.08 -1.98
C GLU A 387 -15.03 4.75 -3.06
N CYS A 388 -14.48 5.94 -2.79
CA CYS A 388 -13.55 6.60 -3.71
C CYS A 388 -12.30 5.74 -3.96
N ILE A 389 -11.67 5.22 -2.91
CA ILE A 389 -10.49 4.33 -3.04
C ILE A 389 -10.86 3.04 -3.76
N LYS A 390 -12.06 2.50 -3.54
CA LYS A 390 -12.52 1.31 -4.25
C LYS A 390 -12.71 1.57 -5.75
N LEU A 391 -13.29 2.73 -6.11
CA LEU A 391 -13.54 3.10 -7.50
C LEU A 391 -12.26 3.53 -8.25
N TYR A 392 -11.30 4.15 -7.56
CA TYR A 392 -10.17 4.83 -8.20
C TYR A 392 -8.77 4.41 -7.69
N GLY A 393 -8.64 3.66 -6.59
CA GLY A 393 -7.37 3.49 -5.88
C GLY A 393 -6.80 2.07 -5.76
N SER A 394 -7.61 1.01 -5.81
CA SER A 394 -7.14 -0.33 -5.37
C SER A 394 -6.38 -1.14 -6.45
N GLN A 395 -6.81 -1.08 -7.71
CA GLN A 395 -6.13 -1.74 -8.82
C GLN A 395 -6.48 -1.01 -10.12
N GLN A 396 -5.44 -0.59 -10.85
CA GLN A 396 -5.62 0.11 -12.12
C GLN A 396 -5.12 -0.77 -13.26
N ILE A 397 -5.99 -1.02 -14.24
CA ILE A 397 -5.70 -1.82 -15.42
C ILE A 397 -5.97 -0.96 -16.66
N PHE A 398 -4.97 -0.86 -17.52
CA PHE A 398 -5.02 -0.11 -18.76
C PHE A 398 -4.81 -1.08 -19.92
N THR A 399 -5.76 -1.12 -20.83
CA THR A 399 -5.74 -2.04 -21.96
C THR A 399 -5.48 -1.32 -23.26
N CYS A 400 -4.89 -2.03 -24.22
CA CYS A 400 -4.80 -1.61 -25.59
C CYS A 400 -4.73 -2.85 -26.48
N ASP A 401 -5.30 -2.78 -27.67
CA ASP A 401 -5.09 -3.81 -28.66
C ASP A 401 -3.81 -3.56 -29.46
N PHE A 402 -3.15 -4.63 -29.87
CA PHE A 402 -1.94 -4.61 -30.67
C PHE A 402 -1.98 -5.66 -31.77
N GLN A 403 -1.24 -5.42 -32.84
CA GLN A 403 -1.08 -6.34 -33.95
C GLN A 403 0.39 -6.47 -34.32
N ILE A 404 0.69 -7.59 -34.98
CA ILE A 404 1.98 -7.87 -35.60
C ILE A 404 1.75 -7.79 -37.12
N PRO A 405 2.19 -6.71 -37.78
CA PRO A 405 1.91 -6.51 -39.21
C PRO A 405 2.73 -7.47 -40.08
N GLU A 406 3.99 -7.70 -39.72
CA GLU A 406 4.92 -8.54 -40.47
C GLU A 406 6.01 -9.03 -39.50
N LEU A 407 6.27 -10.34 -39.51
CA LEU A 407 7.46 -10.90 -38.88
C LEU A 407 8.54 -11.10 -39.93
N PRO A 408 9.83 -11.03 -39.54
CA PRO A 408 10.91 -11.40 -40.45
C PRO A 408 10.74 -12.86 -40.88
N ALA A 409 11.00 -13.12 -42.17
CA ALA A 409 10.88 -14.44 -42.78
C ALA A 409 12.01 -15.41 -42.35
N GLU A 410 12.36 -15.43 -41.07
CA GLU A 410 13.31 -16.41 -40.53
C GLU A 410 12.57 -17.64 -39.99
N GLU A 411 13.27 -18.78 -40.01
CA GLU A 411 12.75 -20.04 -39.51
C GLU A 411 12.83 -20.06 -37.97
N GLY A 412 11.67 -20.23 -37.33
CA GLY A 412 11.59 -20.53 -35.91
C GLY A 412 10.80 -19.51 -35.08
N ILE A 413 10.88 -19.69 -33.77
CA ILE A 413 10.21 -18.84 -32.79
C ILE A 413 11.13 -17.71 -32.35
N PHE A 414 10.61 -16.49 -32.37
CA PHE A 414 11.31 -15.27 -31.97
C PHE A 414 10.85 -14.85 -30.59
N ALA A 415 11.72 -14.14 -29.86
CA ALA A 415 11.35 -13.54 -28.58
C ALA A 415 11.88 -12.11 -28.49
N ASP A 416 11.03 -11.22 -28.02
CA ASP A 416 11.40 -9.85 -27.64
C ASP A 416 10.71 -9.49 -26.32
N PHE A 417 10.82 -8.25 -25.87
CA PHE A 417 10.30 -7.79 -24.59
C PHE A 417 9.42 -6.55 -24.76
N PHE A 418 8.27 -6.59 -24.11
CA PHE A 418 7.53 -5.38 -23.78
C PHE A 418 8.08 -4.84 -22.47
N PHE A 419 8.23 -3.52 -22.38
CA PHE A 419 8.63 -2.86 -21.15
C PHE A 419 7.59 -1.84 -20.74
N THR A 420 7.42 -1.67 -19.44
CA THR A 420 6.61 -0.58 -18.91
C THR A 420 7.34 0.12 -17.78
N GLU A 421 7.10 1.41 -17.66
CA GLU A 421 7.72 2.29 -16.69
C GLU A 421 6.67 3.21 -16.08
N ALA A 422 6.52 3.15 -14.76
CA ALA A 422 5.65 4.05 -14.01
C ALA A 422 6.52 4.98 -13.16
N SER A 423 6.34 6.30 -13.32
CA SER A 423 6.93 7.30 -12.41
C SER A 423 5.83 7.92 -11.57
N TYR A 424 6.02 7.95 -10.25
CA TYR A 424 4.98 8.37 -9.31
C TYR A 424 5.57 8.97 -8.04
N ILE A 425 4.73 9.68 -7.29
CA ILE A 425 5.00 10.09 -5.90
C ILE A 425 4.36 9.05 -4.99
N PHE A 426 5.19 8.38 -4.19
CA PHE A 426 4.74 7.44 -3.18
C PHE A 426 4.72 8.09 -1.81
N GLU A 427 3.79 7.67 -0.96
CA GLU A 427 3.70 8.13 0.42
C GLU A 427 3.71 6.94 1.36
N VAL A 428 4.66 6.94 2.30
CA VAL A 428 4.71 6.00 3.42
C VAL A 428 4.32 6.71 4.71
N LYS A 429 3.59 5.99 5.56
CA LYS A 429 3.08 6.54 6.82
C LYS A 429 3.42 5.62 7.97
N LYS A 430 3.65 6.22 9.13
CA LYS A 430 3.69 5.51 10.40
C LYS A 430 2.99 6.32 11.45
N SER A 431 2.20 5.66 12.29
CA SER A 431 1.47 6.30 13.37
C SER A 431 1.90 5.79 14.72
N ALA A 432 1.78 6.63 15.73
CA ALA A 432 1.98 6.29 17.13
C ALA A 432 0.87 6.96 17.94
N ALA A 433 0.51 6.36 19.08
CA ALA A 433 -0.35 7.02 20.04
C ALA A 433 0.51 7.83 21.03
N ILE A 434 0.08 9.06 21.32
CA ILE A 434 0.66 9.90 22.38
C ILE A 434 -0.37 10.20 23.44
N ASN A 435 0.08 10.36 24.68
CA ASN A 435 -0.79 10.66 25.82
C ASN A 435 -0.57 12.10 26.28
N ILE A 436 -1.65 12.84 26.45
CA ILE A 436 -1.65 14.25 26.86
C ILE A 436 -2.38 14.36 28.19
N ARG A 437 -1.75 14.99 29.18
CA ARG A 437 -2.24 15.15 30.55
C ARG A 437 -2.68 16.58 30.80
N LYS A 438 -3.88 16.71 31.35
CA LYS A 438 -4.37 17.95 31.97
C LYS A 438 -4.36 17.76 33.48
N TYR A 439 -3.76 18.72 34.19
CA TYR A 439 -3.90 18.83 35.64
C TYR A 439 -5.04 19.81 35.94
N HIS A 440 -6.00 19.40 36.77
CA HIS A 440 -6.95 20.35 37.32
C HIS A 440 -6.30 21.06 38.50
N ASP A 441 -6.40 22.39 38.53
CA ASP A 441 -6.08 23.15 39.74
C ASP A 441 -6.99 22.64 40.85
N VAL A 442 -6.40 21.93 41.82
CA VAL A 442 -7.08 21.62 43.07
C VAL A 442 -7.32 22.98 43.72
N PRO A 443 -8.58 23.39 43.98
CA PRO A 443 -8.82 24.64 44.67
C PRO A 443 -8.08 24.58 46.00
N THR A 444 -7.04 25.41 46.13
CA THR A 444 -6.35 25.63 47.38
C THR A 444 -7.41 26.16 48.32
N THR A 445 -7.87 25.31 49.25
CA THR A 445 -8.66 25.77 50.38
C THR A 445 -7.83 26.86 51.05
N GLY A 446 -8.28 28.11 50.93
CA GLY A 446 -7.61 29.25 51.54
C GLY A 446 -7.40 29.00 53.03
N PRO A 447 -6.40 29.64 53.66
CA PRO A 447 -6.15 29.46 55.08
C PRO A 447 -7.44 29.74 55.85
N LEU A 448 -7.84 28.78 56.69
CA LEU A 448 -8.88 28.96 57.70
C LEU A 448 -8.49 30.19 58.51
N ILE A 449 -9.19 31.30 58.29
CA ILE A 449 -9.14 32.46 59.16
C ILE A 449 -9.80 32.02 60.46
N THR A 450 -8.97 31.71 61.46
CA THR A 450 -9.37 31.43 62.84
C THR A 450 -9.89 32.67 63.54
#